data_AF-A0A1H4I6E2-F1
#
_entry.id   AF-A0A1H4I6E2-F1
#
_cell.length_a   1.000
_cell.length_b   1.000
_cell.length_c   1.000
_cell.angle_alpha   90.00
_cell.angle_beta   90.00
_cell.angle_gamma   90.00
#
_symmetry.space_group_name_H-M   'P 1'
#
loop_
_entity.id
_entity.type
_entity.pdbx_description
1 polymer ?
#
loop_
_entity_poly.entity_id
_entity_poly.type
_entity_poly.pdbx_seq_one_letter_code
_entity_poly.pdbx_strand_id
1 'polypeptide(L)'
;MTESKPGRIPVGDPIGLRFDEETKRRLDEMAEAIGPRRFGALIRVACRRLVAKPNSVGPALAEHRRLSEVLRAIPLVMVKIKLEPETVQQVAALATDHDTTVSALMRIALHRFQEAPGRYKHPMLREAERTGLSDRVDVMVNPSSRQQIRYLAGRYGDKLSTALLRVVLRRLLDEPGDLAADLETIAPLRDLRPENYPATIKVNFDDPLRDKLDTLAAQVGSDRTELVRLAARRVLDQPGLIEHAVNDEIIRSDKHKAHLLARHARRQARRHTQLD
;
A
#
# COMPACT_ATOMS: atom_id res chain seq x y z
N MET A 1 -26.40 -23.88 27.50
CA MET A 1 -25.33 -22.86 27.45
C MET A 1 -25.07 -22.52 26.00
N THR A 2 -25.31 -21.28 25.58
CA THR A 2 -24.96 -20.76 24.25
C THR A 2 -24.41 -19.34 24.44
N GLU A 3 -23.09 -19.23 24.55
CA GLU A 3 -22.40 -17.95 24.62
C GLU A 3 -22.53 -17.20 23.30
N SER A 4 -23.40 -16.18 23.27
CA SER A 4 -23.63 -15.36 22.07
C SER A 4 -22.86 -14.02 22.17
N LYS A 5 -21.68 -14.02 21.52
CA LYS A 5 -20.96 -12.95 20.79
C LYS A 5 -20.79 -11.56 21.44
N PRO A 6 -19.55 -11.17 21.84
CA PRO A 6 -19.23 -9.78 22.17
C PRO A 6 -18.88 -8.95 20.92
N GLY A 7 -19.35 -7.69 20.91
CA GLY A 7 -18.90 -6.58 20.05
C GLY A 7 -19.69 -6.36 18.75
N ARG A 8 -20.52 -5.31 18.69
CA ARG A 8 -21.09 -4.82 17.41
C ARG A 8 -20.17 -3.72 16.86
N ILE A 9 -19.81 -3.88 15.59
CA ILE A 9 -18.90 -3.06 14.79
C ILE A 9 -19.50 -1.64 14.62
N PRO A 10 -18.69 -0.55 14.62
CA PRO A 10 -19.17 0.79 14.26
C PRO A 10 -19.90 0.78 12.91
N VAL A 11 -20.95 1.59 12.77
CA VAL A 11 -21.73 1.70 11.52
C VAL A 11 -21.14 2.86 10.72
N GLY A 12 -20.61 2.56 9.53
CA GLY A 12 -19.94 3.48 8.61
C GLY A 12 -19.26 2.69 7.50
N ASP A 13 -18.99 3.29 6.35
CA ASP A 13 -18.35 2.57 5.24
C ASP A 13 -16.97 2.05 5.63
N PRO A 14 -16.67 0.77 5.39
CA PRO A 14 -15.40 0.19 5.75
C PRO A 14 -14.28 0.84 4.94
N ILE A 15 -13.23 1.29 5.62
CA ILE A 15 -12.00 1.71 4.96
C ILE A 15 -11.15 0.47 4.73
N GLY A 16 -10.75 0.25 3.47
CA GLY A 16 -9.82 -0.81 3.10
C GLY A 16 -8.40 -0.43 3.52
N LEU A 17 -7.92 -1.00 4.61
CA LEU A 17 -6.58 -0.77 5.11
C LEU A 17 -5.61 -1.79 4.55
N ARG A 18 -4.41 -1.31 4.30
CA ARG A 18 -3.37 -1.99 3.56
C ARG A 18 -2.06 -1.86 4.36
N PHE A 19 -1.50 -3.00 4.79
CA PHE A 19 -0.28 -3.10 5.61
C PHE A 19 0.70 -4.10 5.01
N ASP A 20 2.00 -3.88 5.18
CA ASP A 20 3.02 -4.86 4.81
C ASP A 20 2.90 -6.09 5.72
N GLU A 21 3.45 -7.23 5.28
CA GLU A 21 3.27 -8.52 5.97
C GLU A 21 3.78 -8.47 7.43
N GLU A 22 4.90 -7.81 7.68
CA GLU A 22 5.49 -7.70 9.02
C GLU A 22 4.63 -6.82 9.93
N THR A 23 4.26 -5.63 9.46
CA THR A 23 3.38 -4.72 10.21
C THR A 23 2.04 -5.39 10.49
N LYS A 24 1.46 -6.10 9.51
CA LYS A 24 0.21 -6.84 9.67
C LYS A 24 0.33 -7.91 10.75
N ARG A 25 1.38 -8.74 10.69
CA ARG A 25 1.63 -9.82 11.67
C ARG A 25 1.73 -9.25 13.08
N ARG A 26 2.55 -8.22 13.28
CA ARG A 26 2.72 -7.58 14.59
C ARG A 26 1.44 -6.96 15.14
N LEU A 27 0.60 -6.38 14.27
CA LEU A 27 -0.70 -5.85 14.68
C LEU A 27 -1.68 -6.96 15.07
N ASP A 28 -1.65 -8.11 14.37
CA ASP A 28 -2.46 -9.27 14.73
C ASP A 28 -2.05 -9.85 16.08
N GLU A 29 -0.76 -10.05 16.30
CA GLU A 29 -0.20 -10.52 17.58
C GLU A 29 -0.60 -9.58 18.72
N MET A 30 -0.47 -8.26 18.52
CA MET A 30 -0.90 -7.26 19.51
C MET A 30 -2.41 -7.30 19.76
N ALA A 31 -3.22 -7.44 18.70
CA ALA A 31 -4.66 -7.52 18.84
C ALA A 31 -5.10 -8.82 19.56
N GLU A 32 -4.49 -9.95 19.23
CA GLU A 32 -4.77 -11.25 19.82
C GLU A 32 -4.40 -11.30 21.30
N ALA A 33 -3.27 -10.69 21.69
CA ALA A 33 -2.88 -10.55 23.09
C ALA A 33 -3.91 -9.77 23.94
N ILE A 34 -4.61 -8.79 23.33
CA ILE A 34 -5.70 -8.04 24.00
C ILE A 34 -7.00 -8.86 24.03
N GLY A 35 -7.19 -9.76 23.06
CA GLY A 35 -8.30 -10.71 23.02
C GLY A 35 -8.88 -10.94 21.63
N PRO A 36 -9.92 -11.78 21.51
CA PRO A 36 -10.48 -12.13 20.21
C PRO A 36 -11.16 -10.92 19.55
N ARG A 37 -10.95 -10.78 18.23
CA ARG A 37 -11.60 -9.77 17.36
C ARG A 37 -11.33 -8.31 17.76
N ARG A 38 -10.14 -8.02 18.29
CA ARG A 38 -9.75 -6.68 18.76
C ARG A 38 -9.10 -5.79 17.71
N PHE A 39 -8.73 -6.34 16.55
CA PHE A 39 -8.01 -5.62 15.50
C PHE A 39 -8.66 -4.28 15.11
N GLY A 40 -9.98 -4.27 14.83
CA GLY A 40 -10.66 -3.04 14.44
C GLY A 40 -10.68 -1.98 15.54
N ALA A 41 -10.75 -2.38 16.81
CA ALA A 41 -10.68 -1.45 17.93
C ALA A 41 -9.26 -0.92 18.14
N LEU A 42 -8.24 -1.78 17.99
CA LEU A 42 -6.83 -1.39 17.99
C LEU A 42 -6.55 -0.28 16.97
N ILE A 43 -6.98 -0.47 15.72
CA ILE A 43 -6.78 0.54 14.67
C ILE A 43 -7.52 1.84 14.97
N ARG A 44 -8.77 1.78 15.46
CA ARG A 44 -9.50 3.00 15.84
C ARG A 44 -8.79 3.76 16.95
N VAL A 45 -8.30 3.08 17.99
CA VAL A 45 -7.52 3.70 19.07
C VAL A 45 -6.25 4.35 18.53
N ALA A 46 -5.52 3.65 17.66
CA ALA A 46 -4.32 4.20 17.03
C ALA A 46 -4.64 5.50 16.27
N CYS A 47 -5.73 5.52 15.50
CA CYS A 47 -6.16 6.70 14.75
C CYS A 47 -6.61 7.85 15.68
N ARG A 48 -7.34 7.55 16.76
CA ARG A 48 -7.71 8.57 17.75
C ARG A 48 -6.49 9.19 18.44
N ARG A 49 -5.46 8.38 18.75
CA ARG A 49 -4.19 8.87 19.29
C ARG A 49 -3.45 9.76 18.29
N LEU A 50 -3.47 9.40 17.00
CA LEU A 50 -2.87 10.22 15.94
C LEU A 50 -3.54 11.59 15.86
N VAL A 51 -4.88 11.62 15.78
CA VAL A 51 -5.68 12.85 15.68
C VAL A 51 -5.58 13.71 16.93
N ALA A 52 -5.35 13.13 18.12
CA ALA A 52 -5.16 13.88 19.36
C ALA A 52 -3.82 14.65 19.40
N LYS A 53 -2.86 14.35 18.51
CA LYS A 53 -1.53 15.01 18.46
C LYS A 53 -1.19 15.48 17.04
N PRO A 54 -1.98 16.38 16.43
CA PRO A 54 -1.89 16.72 15.01
C PRO A 54 -0.54 17.34 14.62
N ASN A 55 0.04 18.19 15.48
CA ASN A 55 1.31 18.86 15.20
C ASN A 55 2.50 17.89 15.01
N SER A 56 2.40 16.68 15.57
CA SER A 56 3.45 15.66 15.43
C SER A 56 3.36 14.87 14.12
N VAL A 57 2.25 15.00 13.38
CA VAL A 57 1.91 14.12 12.26
C VAL A 57 2.74 14.45 11.03
N GLY A 58 2.81 15.73 10.65
CA GLY A 58 3.59 16.17 9.48
C GLY A 58 5.05 15.72 9.51
N PRO A 59 5.83 16.01 10.58
CA PRO A 59 7.22 15.59 10.67
C PRO A 59 7.40 14.07 10.65
N ALA A 60 6.55 13.33 11.35
CA ALA A 60 6.65 11.87 11.37
C ALA A 60 6.23 11.23 10.04
N LEU A 61 5.31 11.86 9.31
CA LEU A 61 4.95 11.44 7.97
C LEU A 61 6.11 11.66 7.00
N ALA A 62 6.77 12.82 7.07
CA ALA A 62 7.96 13.11 6.27
C ALA A 62 9.10 12.12 6.57
N GLU A 63 9.35 11.81 7.84
CA GLU A 63 10.35 10.82 8.21
C GLU A 63 9.94 9.40 7.79
N HIS A 64 8.66 9.04 7.90
CA HIS A 64 8.17 7.75 7.39
C HIS A 64 8.38 7.63 5.88
N ARG A 65 8.08 8.69 5.11
CA ARG A 65 8.33 8.74 3.66
C ARG A 65 9.81 8.57 3.36
N ARG A 66 10.69 9.30 4.07
CA ARG A 66 12.16 9.18 3.94
C ARG A 66 12.66 7.78 4.29
N LEU A 67 12.27 7.21 5.42
CA LEU A 67 12.69 5.85 5.80
C LEU A 67 12.17 4.81 4.81
N SER A 68 10.97 5.00 4.26
CA SER A 68 10.46 4.15 3.20
C SER A 68 11.29 4.29 1.92
N GLU A 69 11.69 5.51 1.55
CA GLU A 69 12.60 5.78 0.44
C GLU A 69 13.96 5.07 0.65
N VAL A 70 14.54 5.15 1.85
CA VAL A 70 15.79 4.49 2.23
C VAL A 70 15.66 2.96 2.21
N LEU A 71 14.60 2.41 2.80
CA LEU A 71 14.34 0.96 2.79
C LEU A 71 14.05 0.43 1.38
N ARG A 72 13.62 1.30 0.47
CA ARG A 72 13.42 1.01 -0.96
C ARG A 72 14.66 1.30 -1.82
N ALA A 73 15.78 1.74 -1.23
CA ALA A 73 17.05 1.92 -1.92
C ALA A 73 17.74 0.56 -2.21
N ILE A 74 17.04 -0.34 -2.90
CA ILE A 74 17.65 -1.56 -3.44
C ILE A 74 18.46 -1.15 -4.67
N PRO A 75 19.73 -1.61 -4.83
CA PRO A 75 20.49 -1.32 -6.04
C PRO A 75 19.72 -1.79 -7.27
N LEU A 76 19.71 -0.94 -8.30
CA LEU A 76 19.13 -1.29 -9.59
C LEU A 76 19.83 -2.54 -10.15
N VAL A 77 19.09 -3.36 -10.87
CA VAL A 77 19.63 -4.55 -11.54
C VAL A 77 19.80 -4.29 -13.02
N MET A 78 20.95 -4.68 -13.55
CA MET A 78 21.21 -4.62 -14.99
C MET A 78 20.40 -5.70 -15.71
N VAL A 79 19.74 -5.31 -16.79
CA VAL A 79 19.06 -6.20 -17.72
C VAL A 79 19.53 -5.91 -19.14
N LYS A 80 19.85 -6.98 -19.88
CA LYS A 80 20.31 -6.88 -21.25
C LYS A 80 19.15 -7.09 -22.20
N ILE A 81 18.93 -6.12 -23.08
CA ILE A 81 17.87 -6.17 -24.10
C ILE A 81 18.55 -6.11 -25.46
N LYS A 82 18.13 -6.98 -26.38
CA LYS A 82 18.51 -6.87 -27.78
C LYS A 82 17.45 -6.09 -28.54
N LEU A 83 17.87 -5.11 -29.34
CA LEU A 83 17.02 -4.24 -30.14
C LEU A 83 17.57 -4.12 -31.56
N GLU A 84 16.73 -3.70 -32.50
CA GLU A 84 17.21 -3.28 -33.83
C GLU A 84 17.94 -1.93 -33.71
N PRO A 85 18.95 -1.67 -34.56
CA PRO A 85 19.70 -0.41 -34.53
C PRO A 85 18.81 0.84 -34.61
N GLU A 86 17.77 0.79 -35.42
CA GLU A 86 16.80 1.89 -35.56
C GLU A 86 16.06 2.17 -34.23
N THR A 87 15.57 1.12 -33.56
CA THR A 87 14.92 1.25 -32.25
C THR A 87 15.89 1.80 -31.21
N VAL A 88 17.17 1.39 -31.24
CA VAL A 88 18.20 1.93 -30.34
C VAL A 88 18.39 3.43 -30.56
N GLN A 89 18.46 3.87 -31.81
CA GLN A 89 18.60 5.28 -32.16
C GLN A 89 17.39 6.10 -31.71
N GLN A 90 16.17 5.60 -31.91
CA GLN A 90 14.94 6.28 -31.48
C GLN A 90 14.90 6.48 -29.96
N VAL A 91 15.25 5.44 -29.18
CA VAL A 91 15.27 5.53 -27.72
C VAL A 91 16.38 6.45 -27.21
N ALA A 92 17.54 6.43 -27.87
CA ALA A 92 18.64 7.33 -27.54
C ALA A 92 18.29 8.80 -27.82
N ALA A 93 17.67 9.08 -28.97
CA ALA A 93 17.19 10.43 -29.31
C ALA A 93 16.16 10.91 -28.28
N LEU A 94 15.17 10.09 -27.93
CA LEU A 94 14.18 10.42 -26.92
C LEU A 94 14.82 10.69 -25.54
N ALA A 95 15.87 9.96 -25.18
CA ALA A 95 16.59 10.20 -23.93
C ALA A 95 17.33 11.54 -23.96
N THR A 96 17.94 11.90 -25.09
CA THR A 96 18.61 13.19 -25.29
C THR A 96 17.62 14.35 -25.25
N ASP A 97 16.47 14.22 -25.92
CA ASP A 97 15.45 15.28 -25.98
C ASP A 97 14.89 15.65 -24.60
N HIS A 98 14.90 14.70 -23.66
CA HIS A 98 14.41 14.87 -22.28
C HIS A 98 15.53 14.95 -21.22
N ASP A 99 16.78 15.17 -21.63
CA ASP A 99 17.97 15.23 -20.75
C ASP A 99 18.02 14.09 -19.72
N THR A 100 17.83 12.86 -20.22
CA THR A 100 17.69 11.67 -19.37
C THR A 100 18.46 10.48 -19.92
N THR A 101 18.29 9.32 -19.30
CA THR A 101 18.95 8.06 -19.70
C THR A 101 17.94 7.05 -20.20
N VAL A 102 18.40 6.15 -21.08
CA VAL A 102 17.61 4.99 -21.52
C VAL A 102 17.14 4.14 -20.33
N SER A 103 17.93 4.05 -19.27
CA SER A 103 17.54 3.35 -18.03
C SER A 103 16.38 4.06 -17.30
N ALA A 104 16.34 5.40 -17.29
CA ALA A 104 15.22 6.14 -16.71
C ALA A 104 13.95 5.96 -17.54
N LEU A 105 14.04 6.10 -18.87
CA LEU A 105 12.93 5.84 -19.78
C LEU A 105 12.38 4.41 -19.62
N MET A 106 13.27 3.42 -19.52
CA MET A 106 12.86 2.03 -19.31
C MET A 106 12.11 1.83 -17.99
N ARG A 107 12.52 2.50 -16.91
CA ARG A 107 11.82 2.42 -15.62
C ARG A 107 10.45 3.08 -15.67
N ILE A 108 10.32 4.23 -16.33
CA ILE A 108 9.03 4.88 -16.59
C ILE A 108 8.12 3.94 -17.41
N ALA A 109 8.63 3.39 -18.52
CA ALA A 109 7.87 2.48 -19.36
C ALA A 109 7.38 1.26 -18.57
N LEU A 110 8.25 0.66 -17.75
CA LEU A 110 7.93 -0.45 -16.87
C LEU A 110 6.85 -0.08 -15.86
N HIS A 111 6.94 1.09 -15.25
CA HIS A 111 5.95 1.56 -14.29
C HIS A 111 4.57 1.71 -14.96
N ARG A 112 4.49 2.49 -16.05
CA ARG A 112 3.24 2.69 -16.81
C ARG A 112 2.63 1.36 -17.25
N PHE A 113 3.47 0.44 -17.74
CA PHE A 113 3.03 -0.89 -18.16
C PHE A 113 2.48 -1.71 -16.98
N GLN A 114 3.06 -1.60 -15.79
CA GLN A 114 2.61 -2.34 -14.62
C GLN A 114 1.28 -1.82 -14.08
N GLU A 115 1.05 -0.51 -14.16
CA GLU A 115 -0.23 0.10 -13.79
C GLU A 115 -1.33 -0.26 -14.79
N ALA A 116 -1.01 -0.23 -16.09
CA ALA A 116 -1.96 -0.55 -17.15
C ALA A 116 -1.37 -1.52 -18.20
N PRO A 117 -1.26 -2.83 -17.88
CA PRO A 117 -0.63 -3.81 -18.78
C PRO A 117 -1.36 -3.98 -20.12
N GLY A 118 -2.67 -3.73 -20.13
CA GLY A 118 -3.52 -3.90 -21.31
C GLY A 118 -3.43 -5.33 -21.90
N ARG A 119 -3.62 -5.44 -23.22
CA ARG A 119 -3.47 -6.71 -23.95
C ARG A 119 -2.03 -6.86 -24.44
N TYR A 120 -1.18 -7.50 -23.65
CA TYR A 120 0.25 -7.64 -23.96
C TYR A 120 0.67 -9.03 -24.48
N LYS A 121 -0.20 -10.05 -24.38
CA LYS A 121 0.14 -11.44 -24.77
C LYS A 121 0.55 -11.55 -26.25
N HIS A 122 -0.30 -11.09 -27.17
CA HIS A 122 -0.01 -11.22 -28.61
C HIS A 122 1.17 -10.35 -29.06
N PRO A 123 1.29 -9.07 -28.62
CA PRO A 123 2.50 -8.29 -28.88
C PRO A 123 3.77 -8.97 -28.37
N MET A 124 3.74 -9.56 -27.18
CA MET A 124 4.89 -10.25 -26.59
C MET A 124 5.32 -11.47 -27.41
N LEU A 125 4.38 -12.29 -27.87
CA LEU A 125 4.70 -13.45 -28.71
C LEU A 125 5.28 -13.02 -30.05
N ARG A 126 4.73 -11.96 -30.68
CA ARG A 126 5.30 -11.37 -31.90
C ARG A 126 6.71 -10.83 -31.68
N GLU A 127 6.95 -10.17 -30.55
CA GLU A 127 8.29 -9.70 -30.17
C GLU A 127 9.27 -10.84 -29.87
N ALA A 128 8.78 -12.02 -29.49
CA ALA A 128 9.63 -13.20 -29.27
C ALA A 128 10.13 -13.79 -30.60
N GLU A 129 9.32 -13.71 -31.66
CA GLU A 129 9.64 -14.20 -33.01
C GLU A 129 10.38 -13.15 -33.86
N ARG A 130 10.56 -11.94 -33.35
CA ARG A 130 11.16 -10.82 -34.09
C ARG A 130 12.62 -11.09 -34.44
N THR A 131 12.96 -10.83 -35.69
CA THR A 131 14.30 -10.99 -36.27
C THR A 131 15.02 -9.63 -36.34
N GLY A 132 16.33 -9.62 -36.62
CA GLY A 132 17.12 -8.38 -36.77
C GLY A 132 17.59 -7.73 -35.46
N LEU A 133 17.46 -8.41 -34.33
CA LEU A 133 17.89 -7.93 -33.02
C LEU A 133 19.42 -8.07 -32.83
N SER A 134 20.19 -7.10 -33.34
CA SER A 134 21.66 -7.11 -33.30
C SER A 134 22.23 -6.42 -32.05
N ASP A 135 21.67 -5.28 -31.68
CA ASP A 135 22.31 -4.35 -30.76
C ASP A 135 21.92 -4.65 -29.33
N ARG A 136 22.92 -4.68 -28.43
CA ARG A 136 22.72 -4.94 -27.02
C ARG A 136 22.68 -3.62 -26.25
N VAL A 137 21.57 -3.39 -25.56
CA VAL A 137 21.39 -2.26 -24.66
C VAL A 137 21.28 -2.79 -23.24
N ASP A 138 22.18 -2.30 -22.39
CA ASP A 138 22.16 -2.59 -20.96
C ASP A 138 21.34 -1.50 -20.25
N VAL A 139 20.26 -1.91 -19.60
CA VAL A 139 19.37 -1.00 -18.87
C VAL A 139 19.33 -1.37 -17.39
N MET A 140 19.39 -0.35 -16.54
CA MET A 140 19.25 -0.49 -15.09
C MET A 140 17.78 -0.36 -14.73
N VAL A 141 17.20 -1.42 -14.17
CA VAL A 141 15.78 -1.48 -13.80
C VAL A 141 15.60 -1.85 -12.33
N ASN A 142 14.43 -1.55 -11.80
CA ASN A 142 14.06 -1.91 -10.44
C ASN A 142 14.00 -3.45 -10.31
N PRO A 143 14.56 -4.04 -9.24
CA PRO A 143 14.53 -5.49 -9.03
C PRO A 143 13.12 -6.08 -9.05
N SER A 144 12.17 -5.33 -8.51
CA SER A 144 10.75 -5.65 -8.50
C SER A 144 10.13 -5.64 -9.89
N SER A 145 10.44 -4.64 -10.72
CA SER A 145 9.94 -4.61 -12.10
C SER A 145 10.48 -5.79 -12.91
N ARG A 146 11.76 -6.14 -12.70
CA ARG A 146 12.32 -7.37 -13.29
C ARG A 146 11.57 -8.63 -12.84
N GLN A 147 11.26 -8.74 -11.55
CA GLN A 147 10.51 -9.89 -11.02
C GLN A 147 9.08 -9.96 -11.58
N GLN A 148 8.38 -8.84 -11.61
CA GLN A 148 7.00 -8.78 -12.10
C GLN A 148 6.92 -9.08 -13.60
N ILE A 149 7.83 -8.55 -14.42
CA ILE A 149 7.92 -8.90 -15.84
C ILE A 149 8.21 -10.38 -16.03
N ARG A 150 9.10 -10.97 -15.22
CA ARG A 150 9.36 -12.41 -15.24
C ARG A 150 8.10 -13.20 -14.92
N TYR A 151 7.36 -12.80 -13.90
CA TYR A 151 6.11 -13.43 -13.52
C TYR A 151 5.03 -13.32 -14.61
N LEU A 152 4.82 -12.13 -15.18
CA LEU A 152 3.82 -11.90 -16.23
C LEU A 152 4.13 -12.66 -17.52
N ALA A 153 5.40 -12.70 -17.91
CA ALA A 153 5.85 -13.43 -19.09
C ALA A 153 5.85 -14.95 -18.87
N GLY A 154 6.29 -15.40 -17.69
CA GLY A 154 6.41 -16.82 -17.33
C GLY A 154 5.07 -17.56 -17.35
N ARG A 155 3.94 -16.86 -17.20
CA ARG A 155 2.58 -17.42 -17.41
C ARG A 155 2.36 -18.00 -18.80
N TYR A 156 3.19 -17.63 -19.77
CA TYR A 156 3.03 -18.00 -21.19
C TYR A 156 4.23 -18.76 -21.76
N GLY A 157 5.24 -19.06 -20.96
CA GLY A 157 6.41 -19.81 -21.37
C GLY A 157 7.72 -19.24 -20.84
N ASP A 158 8.75 -20.08 -20.86
CA ASP A 158 10.09 -19.70 -20.45
C ASP A 158 10.71 -18.71 -21.45
N LYS A 159 11.54 -17.79 -20.94
CA LYS A 159 12.36 -16.84 -21.71
C LYS A 159 11.60 -15.73 -22.49
N LEU A 160 10.31 -15.51 -22.21
CA LEU A 160 9.54 -14.40 -22.81
C LEU A 160 9.75 -13.03 -22.15
N SER A 161 10.49 -12.97 -21.04
CA SER A 161 10.67 -11.71 -20.29
C SER A 161 11.35 -10.62 -21.13
N THR A 162 12.35 -10.95 -21.94
CA THR A 162 13.05 -9.98 -22.79
C THR A 162 12.16 -9.48 -23.94
N ALA A 163 11.30 -10.34 -24.48
CA ALA A 163 10.28 -9.92 -25.46
C ALA A 163 9.27 -8.96 -24.82
N LEU A 164 8.83 -9.23 -23.59
CA LEU A 164 7.93 -8.33 -22.88
C LEU A 164 8.59 -6.98 -22.57
N LEU A 165 9.88 -6.97 -22.21
CA LEU A 165 10.65 -5.72 -22.05
C LEU A 165 10.69 -4.89 -23.34
N ARG A 166 10.81 -5.53 -24.51
CA ARG A 166 10.73 -4.84 -25.81
C ARG A 166 9.35 -4.26 -26.07
N VAL A 167 8.27 -5.01 -25.81
CA VAL A 167 6.90 -4.49 -25.92
C VAL A 167 6.71 -3.25 -25.06
N VAL A 168 7.18 -3.29 -23.82
CA VAL A 168 7.11 -2.16 -22.89
C VAL A 168 7.83 -0.94 -23.44
N LEU A 169 9.06 -1.11 -23.92
CA LEU A 169 9.85 -0.02 -24.46
C LEU A 169 9.23 0.56 -25.75
N ARG A 170 8.76 -0.28 -26.67
CA ARG A 170 8.09 0.18 -27.90
C ARG A 170 6.81 0.95 -27.60
N ARG A 171 6.02 0.50 -26.63
CA ARG A 171 4.82 1.22 -26.22
C ARG A 171 5.14 2.63 -25.73
N LEU A 172 6.29 2.83 -25.06
CA LEU A 172 6.73 4.17 -24.69
C LEU A 172 7.11 5.02 -25.91
N LEU A 173 7.76 4.42 -26.92
CA LEU A 173 8.09 5.12 -28.16
C LEU A 173 6.84 5.51 -28.96
N ASP A 174 5.86 4.62 -29.02
CA ASP A 174 4.60 4.85 -29.74
C ASP A 174 3.73 5.88 -29.01
N GLU A 175 3.74 5.87 -27.67
CA GLU A 175 2.93 6.73 -26.81
C GLU A 175 3.79 7.35 -25.69
N PRO A 176 4.61 8.38 -25.99
CA PRO A 176 5.51 8.99 -25.00
C PRO A 176 4.74 9.73 -23.89
N GLY A 177 3.56 10.28 -24.16
CA GLY A 177 2.75 11.00 -23.17
C GLY A 177 3.52 12.17 -22.53
N ASP A 178 3.23 12.47 -21.25
CA ASP A 178 3.97 13.48 -20.49
C ASP A 178 5.20 12.85 -19.81
N LEU A 179 6.31 12.77 -20.55
CA LEU A 179 7.57 12.23 -20.02
C LEU A 179 8.22 13.13 -18.98
N ALA A 180 7.98 14.45 -19.02
CA ALA A 180 8.59 15.39 -18.08
C ALA A 180 8.03 15.16 -16.66
N ALA A 181 6.70 15.11 -16.52
CA ALA A 181 6.05 14.81 -15.25
C ALA A 181 6.47 13.43 -14.70
N ASP A 182 6.61 12.44 -15.57
CA ASP A 182 7.04 11.10 -15.18
C ASP A 182 8.50 11.03 -14.76
N LEU A 183 9.37 11.83 -15.37
CA LEU A 183 10.77 11.94 -14.95
C LEU A 183 10.89 12.59 -13.57
N GLU A 184 10.00 13.51 -13.22
CA GLU A 184 9.96 14.09 -11.86
C GLU A 184 9.39 13.11 -10.83
N THR A 185 8.36 12.34 -11.19
CA THR A 185 7.57 11.56 -10.22
C THR A 185 7.96 10.08 -10.13
N ILE A 186 8.37 9.47 -11.24
CA ILE A 186 8.61 8.02 -11.36
C ILE A 186 10.11 7.72 -11.47
N ALA A 187 10.89 8.50 -12.23
CA ALA A 187 12.31 8.22 -12.41
C ALA A 187 13.16 8.28 -11.12
N PRO A 188 12.81 9.01 -10.06
CA PRO A 188 13.51 8.90 -8.78
C PRO A 188 13.22 7.58 -8.05
N LEU A 189 12.12 6.88 -8.38
CA LEU A 189 11.69 5.68 -7.67
C LEU A 189 12.66 4.52 -7.89
N ARG A 190 13.34 4.11 -6.82
CA ARG A 190 14.28 2.98 -6.78
C ARG A 190 13.62 1.64 -6.53
N ASP A 191 12.36 1.65 -6.15
CA ASP A 191 11.47 0.48 -6.18
C ASP A 191 10.08 0.89 -6.69
N LEU A 192 9.63 0.24 -7.76
CA LEU A 192 8.33 0.48 -8.38
C LEU A 192 7.25 -0.48 -7.86
N ARG A 193 7.55 -1.31 -6.84
CA ARG A 193 6.49 -2.02 -6.13
C ARG A 193 5.51 -0.96 -5.63
N PRO A 194 4.21 -1.03 -5.99
CA PRO A 194 3.22 -0.49 -5.07
C PRO A 194 3.49 -1.17 -3.73
N GLU A 195 3.48 -0.41 -2.64
CA GLU A 195 3.65 -0.99 -1.31
C GLU A 195 2.75 -2.23 -1.22
N ASN A 196 3.38 -3.41 -1.14
CA ASN A 196 2.66 -4.64 -1.34
C ASN A 196 1.90 -4.90 -0.04
N TYR A 197 0.61 -4.60 -0.10
CA TYR A 197 -0.28 -4.64 1.04
C TYR A 197 -1.33 -5.72 0.81
N PRO A 198 -0.95 -7.01 0.96
CA PRO A 198 -1.76 -8.15 0.52
C PRO A 198 -3.09 -8.25 1.27
N ALA A 199 -3.16 -7.73 2.50
CA ALA A 199 -4.37 -7.74 3.30
C ALA A 199 -5.13 -6.42 3.15
N THR A 200 -6.30 -6.46 2.50
CA THR A 200 -7.30 -5.40 2.64
C THR A 200 -8.16 -5.68 3.87
N ILE A 201 -7.89 -5.01 4.97
CA ILE A 201 -8.69 -5.14 6.19
C ILE A 201 -9.73 -4.04 6.21
N LYS A 202 -10.99 -4.44 6.28
CA LYS A 202 -12.10 -3.52 6.42
C LYS A 202 -12.25 -3.13 7.89
N VAL A 203 -11.94 -1.87 8.22
CA VAL A 203 -12.19 -1.32 9.55
C VAL A 203 -13.25 -0.22 9.43
N ASN A 204 -14.27 -0.31 10.26
CA ASN A 204 -15.30 0.71 10.35
C ASN A 204 -14.86 1.78 11.35
N PHE A 205 -14.97 3.02 10.93
CA PHE A 205 -14.74 4.23 11.73
C PHE A 205 -16.10 4.90 11.96
N ASP A 206 -16.23 5.64 13.07
CA ASP A 206 -17.38 6.54 13.23
C ASP A 206 -17.16 7.82 12.42
N ASP A 207 -18.24 8.49 12.04
CA ASP A 207 -18.20 9.70 11.23
C ASP A 207 -17.30 10.80 11.86
N PRO A 208 -17.34 11.05 13.20
CA PRO A 208 -16.46 12.05 13.80
C PRO A 208 -14.96 11.74 13.69
N LEU A 209 -14.55 10.48 13.77
CA LEU A 209 -13.14 10.11 13.58
C LEU A 209 -12.75 10.19 12.11
N ARG A 210 -13.67 9.86 11.19
CA ARG A 210 -13.45 9.96 9.75
C ARG A 210 -13.20 11.41 9.32
N ASP A 211 -14.07 12.33 9.74
CA ASP A 211 -13.96 13.76 9.39
C ASP A 211 -12.66 14.38 9.91
N LYS A 212 -12.24 13.99 11.13
CA LYS A 212 -10.98 14.45 11.70
C LYS A 212 -9.75 13.92 10.95
N LEU A 213 -9.79 12.67 10.49
CA LEU A 213 -8.72 12.11 9.68
C LEU A 213 -8.65 12.80 8.31
N ASP A 214 -9.79 13.15 7.70
CA ASP A 214 -9.82 13.84 6.41
C ASP A 214 -9.30 15.28 6.52
N THR A 215 -9.71 15.98 7.58
CA THR A 215 -9.19 17.32 7.89
C THR A 215 -7.68 17.29 8.09
N LEU A 216 -7.19 16.31 8.87
CA LEU A 216 -5.76 16.15 9.12
C LEU A 216 -5.00 15.79 7.84
N ALA A 217 -5.54 14.90 7.01
CA ALA A 217 -4.93 14.48 5.75
C ALA A 217 -4.76 15.66 4.79
N ALA A 218 -5.79 16.51 4.66
CA ALA A 218 -5.72 17.73 3.88
C ALA A 218 -4.66 18.71 4.40
N GLN A 219 -4.54 18.86 5.72
CA GLN A 219 -3.55 19.74 6.34
C GLN A 219 -2.09 19.31 6.09
N VAL A 220 -1.83 17.99 6.04
CA VAL A 220 -0.45 17.47 5.89
C VAL A 220 -0.12 16.97 4.48
N GLY A 221 -0.99 17.21 3.49
CA GLY A 221 -0.79 16.73 2.11
C GLY A 221 -0.66 15.20 2.03
N SER A 222 -1.64 14.50 2.59
CA SER A 222 -1.68 13.04 2.71
C SER A 222 -3.08 12.52 2.42
N ASP A 223 -3.24 11.20 2.48
CA ASP A 223 -4.54 10.53 2.41
C ASP A 223 -4.85 9.78 3.71
N ARG A 224 -6.12 9.40 3.87
CA ARG A 224 -6.59 8.68 5.06
C ARG A 224 -5.85 7.35 5.27
N THR A 225 -5.48 6.66 4.20
CA THR A 225 -4.80 5.36 4.25
C THR A 225 -3.39 5.49 4.78
N GLU A 226 -2.65 6.50 4.32
CA GLU A 226 -1.30 6.82 4.77
C GLU A 226 -1.29 7.25 6.24
N LEU A 227 -2.28 8.06 6.67
CA LEU A 227 -2.44 8.39 8.09
C LEU A 227 -2.74 7.16 8.95
N VAL A 228 -3.59 6.24 8.50
CA VAL A 228 -3.88 5.02 9.27
C VAL A 228 -2.64 4.11 9.36
N ARG A 229 -1.82 4.03 8.29
CA ARG A 229 -0.54 3.33 8.33
C ARG A 229 0.42 3.94 9.33
N LEU A 230 0.55 5.27 9.33
CA LEU A 230 1.35 5.99 10.33
C LEU A 230 0.83 5.75 11.75
N ALA A 231 -0.49 5.77 11.96
CA ALA A 231 -1.11 5.47 13.26
C ALA A 231 -0.78 4.04 13.72
N ALA A 232 -0.92 3.06 12.83
CA ALA A 232 -0.63 1.67 13.11
C ALA A 232 0.85 1.45 13.44
N ARG A 233 1.76 2.11 12.71
CA ARG A 233 3.19 2.04 13.02
C ARG A 233 3.50 2.65 14.39
N ARG A 234 2.95 3.83 14.67
CA ARG A 234 3.12 4.50 15.97
C ARG A 234 2.60 3.67 17.14
N VAL A 235 1.50 2.94 16.97
CA VAL A 235 0.98 2.09 18.06
C VAL A 235 1.85 0.86 18.29
N LEU A 236 2.51 0.34 17.26
CA LEU A 236 3.50 -0.74 17.40
C LEU A 236 4.78 -0.25 18.08
N ASP A 237 5.26 0.95 17.72
CA ASP A 237 6.50 1.51 18.26
C ASP A 237 6.31 2.09 19.67
N GLN A 238 5.11 2.62 19.96
CA GLN A 238 4.74 3.20 21.25
C GLN A 238 3.36 2.68 21.71
N PRO A 239 3.29 1.44 22.21
CA PRO A 239 2.02 0.83 22.62
C PRO A 239 1.36 1.59 23.77
N GLY A 240 2.13 2.04 24.77
CA GLY A 240 1.58 2.64 25.99
C GLY A 240 0.51 1.75 26.63
N LEU A 241 -0.53 2.35 27.22
CA LEU A 241 -1.68 1.63 27.78
C LEU A 241 -2.68 1.20 26.68
N ILE A 242 -2.22 0.46 25.66
CA ILE A 242 -3.04 0.11 24.50
C ILE A 242 -4.21 -0.80 24.86
N GLU A 243 -4.01 -1.76 25.77
CA GLU A 243 -5.05 -2.69 26.20
C GLU A 243 -6.24 -1.95 26.83
N HIS A 244 -5.98 -1.05 27.79
CA HIS A 244 -7.01 -0.22 28.41
C HIS A 244 -7.75 0.64 27.37
N ALA A 245 -7.01 1.32 26.49
CA ALA A 245 -7.61 2.17 25.48
C ALA A 245 -8.48 1.39 24.47
N VAL A 246 -8.08 0.16 24.12
CA VAL A 246 -8.87 -0.73 23.25
C VAL A 246 -10.14 -1.20 23.95
N ASN A 247 -10.04 -1.57 25.23
CA ASN A 247 -11.21 -1.94 26.03
C ASN A 247 -12.21 -0.77 26.14
N ASP A 248 -11.74 0.45 26.39
CA ASP A 248 -12.58 1.64 26.41
C ASP A 248 -13.23 1.93 25.06
N GLU A 249 -12.50 1.76 23.96
CA GLU A 249 -13.03 1.95 22.60
C GLU A 249 -14.15 0.97 22.26
N ILE A 250 -14.11 -0.26 22.81
CA ILE A 250 -15.18 -1.24 22.65
C ILE A 250 -16.42 -0.83 23.44
N ILE A 251 -16.22 -0.34 24.67
CA ILE A 251 -17.31 0.10 25.56
C ILE A 251 -17.99 1.36 25.02
N ARG A 252 -17.23 2.24 24.33
CA ARG A 252 -17.71 3.50 23.72
C ARG A 252 -18.80 3.32 22.65
N SER A 253 -18.97 2.13 22.06
CA SER A 253 -20.08 1.89 21.14
C SER A 253 -21.42 2.06 21.88
N ASP A 254 -22.20 3.11 21.55
CA ASP A 254 -23.41 3.52 22.30
C ASP A 254 -24.42 2.39 22.55
N LYS A 255 -24.46 1.40 21.67
CA LYS A 255 -25.31 0.22 21.80
C LYS A 255 -24.85 -0.75 22.91
N HIS A 256 -23.54 -0.82 23.18
CA HIS A 256 -22.95 -1.60 24.27
C HIS A 256 -23.18 -0.93 25.63
N LYS A 257 -23.15 0.41 25.70
CA LYS A 257 -23.50 1.17 26.91
C LYS A 257 -24.92 0.86 27.36
N ALA A 258 -25.90 0.95 26.45
CA ALA A 258 -27.29 0.61 26.75
C ALA A 258 -27.47 -0.87 27.17
N HIS A 259 -26.76 -1.80 26.50
CA HIS A 259 -26.83 -3.23 26.82
C HIS A 259 -26.18 -3.56 28.18
N LEU A 260 -25.06 -2.92 28.51
CA LEU A 260 -24.36 -3.09 29.80
C LEU A 260 -25.16 -2.46 30.95
N LEU A 261 -25.74 -1.27 30.74
CA LEU A 261 -26.66 -0.64 31.69
C LEU A 261 -27.91 -1.51 31.93
N ALA A 262 -28.50 -2.07 30.87
CA ALA A 262 -29.64 -2.98 31.01
C ALA A 262 -29.27 -4.28 31.74
N ARG A 263 -28.07 -4.83 31.52
CA ARG A 263 -27.58 -6.02 32.23
C ARG A 263 -27.28 -5.72 33.70
N HIS A 264 -26.75 -4.55 34.01
CA HIS A 264 -26.53 -4.08 35.38
C HIS A 264 -27.86 -3.89 36.12
N ALA A 265 -28.83 -3.22 35.50
CA ALA A 265 -30.18 -3.05 36.05
C ALA A 265 -30.87 -4.39 36.35
N ARG A 266 -30.77 -5.38 35.45
CA ARG A 266 -31.29 -6.74 35.67
C ARG A 266 -30.60 -7.48 36.83
N ARG A 267 -29.31 -7.25 37.06
CA ARG A 267 -28.56 -7.84 38.19
C ARG A 267 -28.95 -7.19 39.52
N GLN A 268 -29.19 -5.88 39.54
CA GLN A 268 -29.68 -5.19 40.74
C GLN A 268 -31.12 -5.60 41.08
N ALA A 269 -32.01 -5.71 40.09
CA ALA A 269 -33.36 -6.22 40.30
C ALA A 269 -33.37 -7.64 40.91
N ARG A 270 -32.50 -8.54 40.42
CA ARG A 270 -32.36 -9.90 40.95
C ARG A 270 -31.80 -9.95 42.38
N ARG A 271 -30.92 -9.01 42.75
CA ARG A 271 -30.40 -8.89 44.12
C ARG A 271 -31.46 -8.37 45.09
N HIS A 272 -32.33 -7.48 44.66
CA HIS A 272 -33.45 -7.00 45.48
C HIS A 272 -34.51 -8.09 45.70
N THR A 273 -34.84 -8.89 44.67
CA THR A 273 -35.79 -10.02 44.82
C THR A 273 -35.25 -11.24 45.57
N GLN A 274 -33.98 -11.23 46.01
CA GLN A 274 -33.38 -12.29 46.85
C GLN A 274 -33.24 -11.87 48.32
N LEU A 275 -33.62 -10.64 48.65
CA LEU A 275 -33.54 -10.07 50.00
C LEU A 275 -34.94 -9.81 50.62
N ASP A 276 -36.00 -10.23 49.93
CA ASP A 276 -37.36 -10.43 50.44
C ASP A 276 -37.65 -11.95 50.48
#